data_AF-A0A1V4MLI8-F1
#
_entry.id   AF-A0A1V4MLI8-F1
#
_cell.length_a   1.000
_cell.length_b   1.000
_cell.length_c   1.000
_cell.angle_alpha   90.00
_cell.angle_beta   90.00
_cell.angle_gamma   90.00
#
_symmetry.space_group_name_H-M   'P 1'
#
loop_
_entity.id
_entity.type
_entity.pdbx_description
1 polymer ?
#
loop_
_entity_poly.entity_id
_entity_poly.type
_entity_poly.pdbx_seq_one_letter_code
_entity_poly.pdbx_strand_id
1 'polypeptide(L)' 'MRHFNLTSRESQVANLVREGRNSRQIADILNISKGAADFHRNNIRKKLGINKEKVNCRSFLLKLEDNET' A
#
# COMPACT_ATOMS: atom_id res chain seq x y z
N MET A 1 -3.84 -16.92 2.94
CA MET A 1 -3.37 -15.52 2.97
C MET A 1 -1.90 -15.45 2.58
N ARG A 2 -1.55 -14.77 1.49
CA ARG A 2 -0.14 -14.37 1.27
C ARG A 2 0.18 -13.27 2.27
N HIS A 3 0.74 -13.62 3.42
CA HIS A 3 1.23 -12.64 4.39
C HIS A 3 2.52 -12.03 3.84
N PHE A 4 2.42 -10.87 3.19
CA PHE A 4 3.57 -10.18 2.58
C PHE A 4 4.54 -9.54 3.60
N ASN A 5 4.57 -10.02 4.84
CA ASN A 5 5.39 -9.50 5.95
C ASN A 5 5.41 -7.96 6.01
N LEU A 6 4.23 -7.36 5.78
CA LEU A 6 4.03 -5.92 5.93
C LEU A 6 4.10 -5.60 7.42
N THR A 7 4.77 -4.50 7.76
CA THR A 7 4.67 -3.96 9.13
C THR A 7 3.25 -3.44 9.36
N SER A 8 2.86 -3.26 10.62
CA SER A 8 1.55 -2.69 10.96
C SER A 8 1.31 -1.36 10.26
N ARG A 9 2.36 -0.54 10.12
CA ARG A 9 2.27 0.76 9.44
C ARG A 9 2.11 0.64 7.93
N GLU A 10 2.80 -0.31 7.31
CA GLU A 10 2.65 -0.60 5.88
C GLU A 10 1.27 -1.20 5.57
N SER A 11 0.72 -2.03 6.47
CA SER A 11 -0.64 -2.56 6.34
C SER A 11 -1.69 -1.43 6.39
N GLN A 12 -1.55 -0.50 7.34
CA GLN A 12 -2.42 0.70 7.40
C GLN A 12 -2.35 1.52 6.12
N VAL A 13 -1.15 1.79 5.61
CA VAL A 13 -0.97 2.54 4.35
C VAL A 13 -1.54 1.76 3.17
N ALA A 14 -1.35 0.44 3.10
CA ALA A 14 -1.91 -0.41 2.04
C ALA A 14 -3.44 -0.35 2.02
N ASN A 15 -4.10 -0.39 3.18
CA ASN A 15 -5.56 -0.26 3.29
C ASN A 15 -6.04 1.10 2.77
N LEU A 16 -5.40 2.20 3.16
CA LEU A 16 -5.76 3.53 2.65
C LEU A 16 -5.50 3.67 1.14
N VAL A 17 -4.44 3.05 0.62
CA VAL A 17 -4.20 2.99 -0.83
C VAL A 17 -5.32 2.21 -1.55
N ARG A 18 -5.82 1.12 -0.96
CA ARG A 18 -6.97 0.36 -1.49
C ARG A 18 -8.23 1.21 -1.56
N GLU A 19 -8.52 1.96 -0.51
CA GLU A 19 -9.63 2.94 -0.46
C GLU A 19 -9.51 4.05 -1.52
N GLY A 20 -8.37 4.17 -2.20
CA GLY A 20 -8.14 5.18 -3.23
C GLY A 20 -7.56 6.49 -2.69
N ARG A 21 -7.06 6.50 -1.45
CA ARG A 21 -6.38 7.66 -0.88
C ARG A 21 -5.04 7.89 -1.59
N ASN A 22 -4.74 9.14 -1.89
CA ASN A 22 -3.42 9.54 -2.38
C ASN A 22 -2.43 9.78 -1.23
N SER A 23 -1.13 9.88 -1.52
CA SER A 23 -0.09 10.05 -0.47
C SER A 23 -0.29 11.27 0.42
N ARG A 24 -0.92 12.35 -0.07
CA ARG A 24 -1.22 13.53 0.73
C ARG A 24 -2.33 13.21 1.73
N GLN A 25 -3.43 12.63 1.28
CA GLN A 25 -4.53 12.21 2.15
C GLN A 25 -4.08 11.16 3.17
N ILE A 26 -3.21 10.22 2.78
CA ILE A 26 -2.64 9.23 3.70
C ILE A 26 -1.79 9.92 4.77
N ALA A 27 -0.96 10.88 4.36
CA ALA A 27 -0.16 11.67 5.28
C ALA A 27 -1.03 12.43 6.29
N ASP A 28 -2.12 13.04 5.84
CA ASP A 28 -3.08 13.76 6.68
C ASP A 28 -3.78 12.81 7.67
N ILE A 29 -4.31 11.67 7.20
CA ILE A 29 -5.01 10.67 8.04
C ILE A 29 -4.09 10.07 9.10
N LEU A 30 -2.85 9.78 8.72
CA LEU A 30 -1.89 9.10 9.57
C LEU A 30 -1.00 10.05 10.37
N ASN A 31 -1.21 11.37 10.24
CA ASN A 31 -0.43 12.45 10.82
C ASN A 31 1.09 12.29 10.61
N ILE A 32 1.50 12.04 9.37
CA ILE A 32 2.90 11.90 8.96
C ILE A 32 3.20 12.82 7.78
N SER A 33 4.48 12.99 7.43
CA SER A 33 4.84 13.73 6.22
C SER A 33 4.43 12.95 4.95
N LYS A 34 4.13 13.69 3.87
CA LYS A 34 3.93 13.10 2.53
C LYS A 34 5.11 12.20 2.12
N GLY A 35 6.35 12.61 2.43
CA GLY A 35 7.55 11.82 2.17
C GLY A 35 7.56 10.48 2.90
N ALA A 36 7.09 10.45 4.15
CA ALA A 36 6.93 9.20 4.91
C ALA A 36 5.84 8.29 4.31
N ALA A 37 4.72 8.86 3.88
CA ALA A 37 3.68 8.10 3.16
C ALA A 37 4.23 7.49 1.85
N ASP A 38 4.98 8.25 1.06
CA ASP A 38 5.63 7.77 -0.16
C ASP A 38 6.68 6.68 0.14
N PHE A 39 7.45 6.83 1.22
CA PHE A 39 8.39 5.80 1.68
C PHE A 39 7.69 4.48 2.01
N HIS A 40 6.60 4.53 2.79
CA HIS A 40 5.81 3.34 3.09
C HIS A 40 5.21 2.70 1.82
N ARG A 41 4.68 3.50 0.89
CA ARG A 41 4.17 3.00 -0.41
C ARG A 41 5.25 2.28 -1.21
N ASN A 42 6.47 2.81 -1.21
CA ASN A 42 7.60 2.16 -1.89
C ASN A 42 8.02 0.84 -1.22
N ASN A 43 8.02 0.77 0.11
CA ASN A 43 8.33 -0.47 0.81
C ASN A 43 7.25 -1.53 0.60
N ILE A 44 5.96 -1.13 0.59
CA ILE A 44 4.86 -2.01 0.21
C ILE A 44 5.11 -2.59 -1.18
N ARG A 45 5.43 -1.75 -2.19
CA ARG A 45 5.76 -2.24 -3.54
C ARG A 45 6.90 -3.25 -3.55
N LYS A 46 7.96 -3.01 -2.78
CA LYS A 46 9.11 -3.92 -2.67
C LYS A 46 8.69 -5.26 -2.05
N LYS A 47 7.93 -5.24 -0.96
CA LYS A 47 7.45 -6.43 -0.25
C LYS A 47 6.42 -7.23 -1.03
N LEU A 48 5.61 -6.55 -1.85
CA LEU A 48 4.66 -7.17 -2.76
C LEU A 48 5.31 -7.66 -4.07
N GLY A 49 6.60 -7.39 -4.30
CA GLY A 49 7.31 -7.79 -5.53
C GLY A 49 6.96 -6.98 -6.78
N ILE A 50 6.11 -5.95 -6.66
CA ILE A 50 5.64 -5.13 -7.80
C ILE A 50 6.49 -3.87 -8.03
N ASN A 51 7.62 -3.72 -7.34
CA ASN A 51 8.48 -2.54 -7.46
C ASN A 51 9.05 -2.34 -8.88
N LYS A 52 9.29 -3.43 -9.62
CA LYS A 52 9.84 -3.41 -10.98
C LYS A 52 8.77 -3.36 -12.08
N GLU A 53 7.51 -3.50 -11.72
CA GLU A 53 6.41 -3.50 -12.68
C GLU A 53 5.70 -2.14 -12.70
N LYS A 54 5.27 -1.69 -13.88
CA LYS A 54 4.38 -0.52 -14.05
C LYS A 54 2.95 -0.83 -13.61
N VAL A 55 2.79 -1.54 -12.50
CA VAL A 55 1.50 -1.91 -11.94
C VAL A 55 1.06 -0.87 -10.93
N ASN A 56 -0.20 -0.45 -11.04
CA ASN A 56 -0.84 0.42 -10.06
C ASN A 56 -1.00 -0.34 -8.74
N CYS A 57 -0.42 0.20 -7.65
CA CYS A 57 -0.49 -0.44 -6.33
C CYS A 57 -1.92 -0.74 -5.88
N ARG A 58 -2.87 0.15 -6.18
CA ARG A 58 -4.28 -0.02 -5.80
C ARG A 58 -4.89 -1.22 -6.53
N SER A 59 -4.74 -1.27 -7.84
CA SER A 59 -5.29 -2.37 -8.65
C SER A 59 -4.69 -3.72 -8.26
N PHE A 60 -3.41 -3.76 -7.90
CA PHE A 60 -2.76 -4.98 -7.42
C PHE A 60 -3.30 -5.42 -6.04
N LEU A 61 -3.45 -4.47 -5.11
CA LEU A 61 -3.99 -4.77 -3.79
C LEU A 61 -5.45 -5.24 -3.84
N LEU A 62 -6.28 -4.72 -4.76
CA LEU A 62 -7.65 -5.19 -4.97
C LEU A 62 -7.68 -6.64 -5.48
N LYS A 63 -6.86 -6.96 -6.49
CA LYS A 63 -6.75 -8.33 -7.04
C LYS A 63 -6.31 -9.40 -6.03
N LEU A 64 -5.62 -9.00 -4.96
CA LEU A 64 -5.18 -9.93 -3.92
C LEU A 64 -6.33 -10.37 -3.00
N GLU A 65 -7.41 -9.61 -2.93
CA GLU A 65 -8.58 -9.87 -2.07
C GLU A 65 -9.70 -10.62 -2.82
N ASP A 66 -9.86 -10.37 -4.13
CA ASP A 66 -10.84 -11.06 -4.98
C ASP A 66 -10.62 -12.59 -5.12
N ASN A 67 -9.57 -13.15 -4.51
CA ASN A 67 -9.35 -14.59 -4.40
C ASN A 67 -9.93 -15.19 -3.11
N GLU A 68 -10.77 -14.44 -2.38
CA GLU A 68 -11.59 -14.92 -1.26
C GLU A 68 -13.02 -15.23 -1.74
N THR A 69 -13.15 -16.26 -2.57
CA THR A 69 -14.40 -17.07 -2.71
C THR A 69 -14.07 -18.52 -2.45
#